data_AF-A0A4Q6BR40-F1
#
_entry.id   AF-A0A4Q6BR40-F1
#
_cell.length_a   1.000
_cell.length_b   1.000
_cell.length_c   1.000
_cell.angle_alpha   90.00
_cell.angle_beta   90.00
_cell.angle_gamma   90.00
#
_symmetry.space_group_name_H-M   'P 1'
#
loop_
_entity.id
_entity.type
_entity.pdbx_description
1 polymer ?
#
loop_
_entity_poly.entity_id
_entity_poly.type
_entity_poly.pdbx_seq_one_letter_code
_entity_poly.pdbx_strand_id
1 'polypeptide(L)'
;SIEVVPGKLYEAKFFARNLTGQATVAQAVPDVAPSRASLYFHKTECFCFTPQHFAKDEARDMPVRFFVDPAIPRHLDRITLAYTFYDSIALKAQR
;
A
#
# COMPACT_ATOMS: atom_id res chain seq x y z
N SER A 1 -14.54 1.32 -1.23
CA SER A 1 -14.17 1.74 0.14
C SER A 1 -14.71 0.70 1.10
N ILE A 2 -14.21 0.68 2.34
CA ILE A 2 -14.73 -0.16 3.42
C ILE A 2 -14.99 0.71 4.63
N GLU A 3 -16.05 0.41 5.38
CA GLU A 3 -16.30 1.02 6.67
C GLU A 3 -15.47 0.31 7.74
N VAL A 4 -14.87 1.08 8.63
CA VAL A 4 -13.98 0.56 9.67
C VAL A 4 -14.34 1.16 11.02
N VAL A 5 -14.24 0.32 12.04
CA VAL A 5 -14.31 0.72 13.45
C VAL A 5 -12.88 0.81 14.00
N PRO A 6 -12.43 1.96 14.51
CA PRO A 6 -11.11 2.11 15.12
C PRO A 6 -10.84 1.04 16.20
N GLY A 7 -9.59 0.59 16.29
CA GLY A 7 -9.14 -0.47 17.20
C GLY A 7 -9.38 -1.90 16.70
N LYS A 8 -10.10 -2.09 15.59
CA LYS A 8 -10.26 -3.40 14.95
C LYS A 8 -9.30 -3.58 13.78
N LEU A 9 -8.84 -4.81 13.59
CA LEU A 9 -7.99 -5.21 12.48
C LEU A 9 -8.85 -5.51 11.25
N TYR A 10 -8.44 -4.97 10.11
CA TYR A 10 -9.06 -5.18 8.81
C TYR A 10 -8.03 -5.64 7.78
N GLU A 11 -8.52 -6.23 6.70
CA GLU A 11 -7.72 -6.58 5.53
C GLU A 11 -8.35 -5.93 4.29
N ALA A 12 -7.51 -5.28 3.48
CA ALA A 12 -7.87 -4.78 2.16
C ALA A 12 -7.04 -5.51 1.10
N LYS A 13 -7.68 -6.04 0.06
CA LYS A 13 -6.99 -6.73 -1.03
C LYS A 13 -6.69 -5.77 -2.17
N PHE A 14 -5.42 -5.66 -2.52
CA PHE A 14 -4.97 -4.97 -3.73
C PHE A 14 -4.61 -6.00 -4.80
N PHE A 15 -4.76 -5.62 -6.06
CA PHE A 15 -4.38 -6.44 -7.20
C PHE A 15 -3.26 -5.74 -7.97
N ALA A 16 -2.15 -6.43 -8.19
CA ALA A 16 -1.04 -5.95 -9.00
C ALA A 16 -0.83 -6.88 -10.19
N ARG A 17 -0.62 -6.30 -11.38
CA ARG A 17 -0.29 -7.05 -12.60
C ARG A 17 0.83 -6.35 -13.34
N ASN A 18 1.79 -7.13 -13.79
CA ASN A 18 2.84 -6.66 -14.66
C ASN A 18 2.33 -6.48 -16.10
N LEU A 19 2.34 -5.24 -16.58
CA LEU A 19 1.90 -4.86 -17.92
C LEU A 19 3.05 -4.43 -18.84
N THR A 20 4.31 -4.56 -18.41
CA THR A 20 5.49 -4.11 -19.17
C THR A 20 5.85 -5.04 -20.34
N GLY A 21 5.28 -6.25 -20.37
CA GLY A 21 5.59 -7.27 -21.39
C GLY A 21 6.93 -7.99 -21.18
N GLN A 22 7.65 -7.69 -20.09
CA GLN A 22 8.92 -8.35 -19.69
C GLN A 22 8.95 -8.60 -18.19
N ALA A 23 9.87 -9.43 -17.71
CA ALA A 23 10.06 -9.57 -16.25
C ALA A 23 10.55 -8.24 -15.65
N THR A 24 9.93 -7.82 -14.55
CA THR A 24 10.19 -6.51 -13.93
C THR A 24 10.32 -6.67 -12.42
N VAL A 25 11.16 -5.83 -11.82
CA VAL A 25 11.26 -5.70 -10.37
C VAL A 25 10.71 -4.34 -9.99
N ALA A 26 9.59 -4.33 -9.27
CA ALA A 26 8.92 -3.10 -8.88
C ALA A 26 8.88 -2.95 -7.36
N GLN A 27 8.89 -1.71 -6.88
CA GLN A 27 8.76 -1.39 -5.47
C GLN A 27 7.51 -0.53 -5.24
N ALA A 28 6.64 -0.98 -4.34
CA ALA A 28 5.41 -0.27 -4.00
C ALA A 28 5.67 0.75 -2.90
N VAL A 29 5.53 2.03 -3.21
CA VAL A 29 5.62 3.11 -2.21
C VAL A 29 4.21 3.47 -1.74
N PRO A 30 3.93 3.36 -0.43
CA PRO A 30 2.63 3.75 0.12
C PRO A 30 2.49 5.27 0.28
N ASP A 31 1.27 5.77 0.11
CA ASP A 31 0.85 7.11 0.52
C ASP A 31 -0.46 7.06 1.31
N VAL A 32 -0.61 7.94 2.30
CA VAL A 32 -1.80 8.02 3.16
C VAL A 32 -2.32 9.46 3.19
N ALA A 33 -3.56 9.64 2.75
CA ALA A 33 -4.24 10.92 2.72
C ALA A 33 -5.51 10.92 3.58
N PRO A 34 -5.82 12.01 4.31
CA PRO A 34 -4.99 13.19 4.51
C PRO A 34 -3.73 12.86 5.34
N SER A 35 -2.66 13.64 5.19
CA SER A 35 -1.37 13.36 5.85
C SER A 35 -1.48 13.20 7.37
N ARG A 36 -2.38 13.94 8.03
CA ARG A 36 -2.63 13.82 9.47
C ARG A 36 -3.21 12.46 9.87
N ALA A 37 -3.92 11.79 8.96
CA ALA A 37 -4.46 10.45 9.21
C ALA A 37 -3.37 9.37 9.24
N SER A 38 -2.20 9.63 8.64
CA SER A 38 -1.08 8.68 8.66
C SER A 38 -0.59 8.34 10.07
N LEU A 39 -0.74 9.27 11.02
CA LEU A 39 -0.37 9.06 12.43
C LEU A 39 -1.25 8.02 13.14
N TYR A 40 -2.46 7.79 12.64
CA TYR A 40 -3.45 6.89 13.23
C TYR A 40 -3.66 5.63 12.39
N PHE A 41 -3.10 5.56 11.18
CA PHE A 41 -3.28 4.44 10.27
C PHE A 41 -2.08 3.50 10.35
N HIS A 42 -2.27 2.34 10.97
CA HIS A 42 -1.20 1.38 11.20
C HIS A 42 -1.34 0.19 10.28
N LYS A 43 -0.31 -0.07 9.48
CA LYS A 43 -0.19 -1.27 8.64
C LYS A 43 0.62 -2.31 9.40
N THR A 44 0.03 -3.47 9.66
CA THR A 44 0.68 -4.55 10.42
C THR A 44 1.56 -5.42 9.53
N GLU A 45 1.21 -5.53 8.24
CA GLU A 45 1.97 -6.28 7.24
C GLU A 45 2.07 -5.42 5.96
N CYS A 46 3.29 -5.18 5.48
CA CYS A 46 3.54 -4.36 4.30
C CYS A 46 4.44 -5.10 3.31
N PHE A 47 3.95 -5.31 2.09
CA PHE A 47 4.77 -5.71 0.94
C PHE A 47 5.67 -4.57 0.40
N CYS A 48 5.63 -3.42 1.06
CA CYS A 48 5.92 -2.11 0.50
C CYS A 48 7.41 -1.71 0.60
N PHE A 49 8.21 -2.58 1.21
CA PHE A 49 9.62 -2.29 1.49
C PHE A 49 10.57 -3.31 0.88
N THR A 50 10.05 -4.30 0.18
CA THR A 50 10.85 -5.28 -0.54
C THR A 50 10.57 -5.18 -2.03
N PRO A 51 11.62 -5.20 -2.88
CA PRO A 51 11.46 -5.32 -4.32
C PRO A 51 10.63 -6.55 -4.65
N GLN A 52 9.56 -6.34 -5.42
CA GLN A 52 8.67 -7.40 -5.87
C GLN A 52 9.08 -7.81 -7.28
N HIS A 53 9.48 -9.06 -7.44
CA HIS A 53 9.73 -9.66 -8.73
C HIS A 53 8.39 -10.09 -9.35
N PHE A 54 8.13 -9.62 -10.56
CA PHE A 54 7.03 -10.06 -11.39
C PHE A 54 7.56 -10.66 -12.68
N ALA A 55 7.13 -11.88 -12.98
CA ALA A 55 7.32 -12.47 -14.30
C ALA A 55 6.53 -11.65 -15.35
N LYS A 56 6.80 -11.93 -16.63
CA LYS A 56 6.01 -11.38 -17.72
C LYS A 56 4.53 -11.74 -17.52
N ASP A 57 3.66 -10.73 -17.59
CA ASP A 57 2.20 -10.85 -17.43
C ASP A 57 1.71 -11.39 -16.07
N GLU A 58 2.61 -11.57 -15.09
CA GLU A 58 2.26 -12.08 -13.76
C GLU A 58 1.31 -11.11 -13.04
N ALA A 59 0.30 -11.68 -12.40
CA ALA A 59 -0.62 -10.98 -11.52
C ALA A 59 -0.61 -11.60 -10.12
N ARG A 60 -0.80 -10.77 -9.09
CA ARG A 60 -0.77 -11.20 -7.70
C ARG A 60 -1.73 -10.39 -6.84
N ASP A 61 -2.41 -11.08 -5.94
CA ASP A 61 -3.17 -10.45 -4.86
C ASP A 61 -2.22 -10.03 -3.74
N MET A 62 -2.38 -8.80 -3.27
CA MET A 62 -1.54 -8.16 -2.26
C MET A 62 -2.43 -7.71 -1.09
N PRO A 63 -2.71 -8.60 -0.11
CA PRO A 63 -3.52 -8.27 1.06
C PRO A 63 -2.78 -7.33 2.04
N VAL A 64 -3.35 -6.18 2.32
CA VAL A 64 -2.83 -5.24 3.33
C VAL A 64 -3.68 -5.36 4.59
N ARG A 65 -3.03 -5.75 5.68
CA ARG A 65 -3.65 -5.78 7.01
C ARG A 65 -3.35 -4.48 7.75
N PHE A 66 -4.39 -3.87 8.30
CA PHE A 66 -4.30 -2.56 8.93
C PHE A 66 -5.33 -2.39 10.04
N PHE A 67 -5.10 -1.44 10.92
CA PHE A 67 -6.09 -0.92 11.86
C PHE A 67 -5.96 0.60 11.97
N VAL A 68 -7.03 1.25 12.44
CA VAL A 68 -7.05 2.68 12.74
C VAL A 68 -6.99 2.86 14.25
N ASP A 69 -6.10 3.70 14.75
CA ASP A 69 -5.98 4.01 16.17
C ASP A 69 -7.29 4.66 16.69
N PRO A 70 -7.87 4.18 17.81
CA PRO A 70 -9.03 4.78 18.46
C PRO A 70 -8.88 6.27 18.81
N ALA A 71 -7.66 6.78 18.94
CA ALA A 71 -7.35 8.18 19.20
C ALA A 71 -7.56 9.10 17.98
N ILE A 72 -7.99 8.57 16.82
CA ILE A 72 -8.24 9.37 15.63
C ILE A 72 -9.28 10.47 15.91
N PRO A 73 -8.99 11.74 15.55
CA PRO A 73 -9.94 12.83 15.71
C PRO A 73 -11.22 12.59 14.92
N ARG A 74 -12.39 12.93 15.50
CA ARG A 74 -13.71 12.73 14.87
C ARG A 74 -13.90 13.42 13.51
N HIS A 75 -13.11 14.46 13.22
CA HIS A 75 -13.16 15.17 11.93
C HIS A 75 -12.36 14.48 10.82
N LEU A 76 -11.60 13.42 11.13
CA LEU A 76 -10.92 12.57 10.16
C LEU A 76 -11.73 11.28 9.98
N ASP A 77 -12.80 11.37 9.21
CA ASP A 77 -13.74 10.28 8.92
C ASP A 77 -13.37 9.45 7.69
N ARG A 78 -12.43 9.94 6.86
CA ARG A 78 -11.98 9.28 5.64
C ARG A 78 -10.47 9.23 5.54
N ILE A 79 -9.96 8.03 5.30
CA ILE A 79 -8.54 7.75 5.05
C ILE A 79 -8.44 7.09 3.68
N THR A 80 -7.53 7.58 2.86
CA THR A 80 -7.18 6.99 1.56
C THR A 80 -5.79 6.40 1.66
N LEU A 81 -5.69 5.12 1.35
CA LEU A 81 -4.42 4.42 1.19
C LEU A 81 -4.18 4.21 -0.31
N ALA A 82 -3.10 4.79 -0.81
CA ALA A 82 -2.65 4.60 -2.19
C ALA A 82 -1.29 3.89 -2.22
N TYR A 83 -1.05 3.15 -3.30
CA TYR A 83 0.24 2.53 -3.60
C TYR A 83 0.65 2.92 -5.01
N THR A 84 1.88 3.43 -5.13
CA THR A 84 2.51 3.70 -6.41
C THR A 84 3.66 2.72 -6.60
N PHE A 85 3.61 1.93 -7.67
CA PHE A 85 4.71 1.04 -8.04
C PHE A 85 5.72 1.81 -8.90
N TYR A 86 6.98 1.79 -8.47
CA TYR A 86 8.10 2.30 -9.24
C TYR A 86 8.96 1.14 -9.71
N ASP A 87 9.52 1.24 -10.91
CA ASP A 87 10.55 0.31 -11.35
C ASP A 87 11.79 0.48 -10.46
N SER A 88 12.22 -0.59 -9.81
CA SER A 88 13.39 -0.58 -8.94
C SER A 88 14.70 -0.28 -9.69
N ILE A 89 14.71 -0.47 -11.02
CA ILE A 89 15.83 -0.05 -11.88
C ILE A 89 15.89 1.49 -11.94
N ALA A 90 14.76 2.18 -11.99
CA ALA A 90 14.71 3.65 -12.01
C ALA A 90 15.08 4.28 -10.65
N LEU A 91 14.74 3.64 -9.52
CA LEU A 91 15.07 4.11 -8.17
C LEU A 91 16.59 4.13 -7.88
N LYS A 92 17.38 3.28 -8.53
CA LYS A 92 18.85 3.30 -8.42
C LYS A 92 19.51 4.42 -9.21
N ALA A 93 18.85 4.98 -10.21
CA ALA A 93 19.42 6.02 -11.07
C ALA A 93 19.33 7.45 -10.49
N GLN A 94 18.72 7.62 -9.31
CA GLN A 94 18.58 8.90 -8.59
C GLN A 94 19.43 8.97 -7.31
N ARG A 95 20.41 8.09 -7.14
CA ARG A 95 21.40 8.13 -6.06
C ARG A 95 22.81 8.27 -6.58
#